data_AF-A0A529QQN0-F1
#
_entry.id   AF-A0A529QQN0-F1
#
_cell.length_a   1.000
_cell.length_b   1.000
_cell.length_c   1.000
_cell.angle_alpha   90.00
_cell.angle_beta   90.00
_cell.angle_gamma   90.00
#
_symmetry.space_group_name_H-M   'P 1'
#
loop_
_entity.id
_entity.type
_entity.pdbx_description
1 polymer ?
#
loop_
_entity_poly.entity_id
_entity_poly.type
_entity_poly.pdbx_seq_one_letter_code
_entity_poly.pdbx_strand_id
1 'polypeptide(L)' 'LDVVQITSLKPQIVAFDQDNHIRDRLSYSVDLDAHGRYSFSILHEANETLAIPALVYGA' A
#
# COMPACT_ATOMS: atom_id res chain seq x y z
N LEU A 1 10.88 6.18 21.27
CA LEU A 1 10.13 5.49 20.20
C LEU A 1 11.17 4.97 19.24
N ASP A 2 11.55 3.71 19.37
CA ASP A 2 12.37 3.06 18.35
C ASP A 2 11.59 3.16 17.05
N VAL A 3 12.15 3.88 16.08
CA VAL A 3 11.61 3.97 14.74
C VAL A 3 11.72 2.57 14.17
N VAL A 4 10.69 1.76 14.36
CA VAL A 4 10.41 0.63 13.46
C VAL A 4 10.52 1.23 12.08
N GLN A 5 11.57 0.87 11.34
CA GLN A 5 11.80 1.44 10.02
C GLN A 5 10.52 1.20 9.24
N ILE A 6 9.85 2.27 8.81
CA ILE A 6 8.52 2.17 8.17
C ILE A 6 8.58 1.22 6.95
N THR A 7 9.76 1.07 6.35
CA THR A 7 10.10 0.08 5.30
C THR A 7 9.95 -1.39 5.71
N SER A 8 9.99 -1.71 7.00
CA SER A 8 9.78 -3.08 7.50
C SER A 8 8.30 -3.44 7.62
N LEU A 9 7.40 -2.45 7.52
CA LEU A 9 5.96 -2.70 7.57
C LEU A 9 5.49 -3.25 6.23
N LYS A 10 4.86 -4.43 6.25
CA LYS A 10 4.19 -5.03 5.08
C LYS A 10 2.70 -5.29 5.33
N PRO A 11 1.86 -4.26 5.56
CA PRO A 11 0.43 -4.42 5.69
C PRO A 11 -0.18 -5.12 4.47
N GLN A 12 -1.13 -6.02 4.73
CA GLN A 12 -1.97 -6.64 3.70
C GLN A 12 -3.33 -5.94 3.71
N ILE A 13 -3.86 -5.62 2.53
CA ILE A 13 -5.16 -5.03 2.31
C ILE A 13 -6.00 -6.09 1.57
N VAL A 14 -7.21 -6.34 2.06
CA VAL A 14 -8.15 -7.26 1.43
C VAL A 14 -9.39 -6.44 1.07
N ALA A 15 -9.72 -6.39 -0.22
CA ALA A 15 -10.93 -5.75 -0.72
C ALA A 15 -12.00 -6.80 -0.98
N PHE A 16 -13.22 -6.51 -0.53
CA PHE A 16 -14.38 -7.37 -0.71
C PHE A 16 -15.33 -6.78 -1.75
N ASP A 17 -16.04 -7.64 -2.48
CA ASP A 17 -17.16 -7.23 -3.33
C ASP A 17 -18.46 -7.05 -2.51
N GLN A 18 -19.54 -6.72 -3.21
CA GLN A 18 -20.87 -6.51 -2.62
C GLN A 18 -21.46 -7.78 -1.97
N ASP A 19 -21.00 -8.95 -2.38
CA ASP A 19 -21.43 -10.25 -1.88
C ASP A 19 -20.47 -10.77 -0.78
N ASN A 20 -19.56 -9.91 -0.31
CA ASN A 20 -18.56 -10.20 0.71
C ASN A 20 -17.53 -11.27 0.31
N HIS A 21 -17.30 -11.45 -0.99
CA HIS A 21 -16.19 -12.26 -1.49
C HIS A 21 -14.92 -11.42 -1.61
N ILE A 22 -13.77 -12.05 -1.41
CA ILE A 22 -12.48 -11.40 -1.64
C ILE A 22 -12.34 -11.12 -3.13
N ARG A 23 -12.33 -9.85 -3.50
CA ARG A 23 -12.13 -9.40 -4.87
C ARG A 23 -10.65 -9.16 -5.16
N ASP A 24 -9.97 -8.45 -4.25
CA ASP A 24 -8.58 -8.05 -4.44
C ASP A 24 -7.77 -8.27 -3.15
N ARG A 25 -6.52 -8.68 -3.31
CA ARG A 25 -5.50 -8.73 -2.25
C ARG A 25 -4.37 -7.81 -2.65
N LEU A 26 -4.11 -6.81 -1.82
CA LEU A 26 -3.09 -5.81 -2.05
C LEU A 26 -2.07 -5.80 -0.91
N SER A 27 -0.85 -5.39 -1.22
CA SER A 27 0.22 -5.20 -0.26
C SER A 27 0.68 -3.76 -0.27
N TYR A 28 0.86 -3.17 0.91
CA TYR A 28 1.51 -1.86 1.01
C TYR A 28 3.03 -2.06 1.02
N SER A 29 3.74 -1.32 0.17
CA SER A 29 5.19 -1.29 0.12
C SER A 29 5.69 0.11 0.42
N VAL A 30 6.76 0.18 1.20
CA VAL A 30 7.46 1.44 1.49
C VAL A 30 8.93 1.26 1.18
N ASP A 31 9.43 2.13 0.32
CA ASP A 31 10.85 2.20 -0.04
C ASP A 31 11.45 3.51 0.48
N LEU A 32 12.74 3.46 0.85
CA LEU A 32 13.51 4.62 1.26
C LEU A 32 14.67 4.79 0.28
N ASP A 33 14.72 5.92 -0.43
CA ASP A 33 15.81 6.19 -1.37
C ASP A 33 17.11 6.62 -0.66
N ALA A 34 18.21 6.69 -1.43
CA ALA A 34 19.52 7.12 -0.92
C ALA A 34 19.56 8.57 -0.42
N HIS A 35 18.54 9.37 -0.72
CA HIS A 35 18.38 10.76 -0.26
C HIS A 35 17.47 10.86 0.97
N GLY A 36 17.00 9.72 1.51
CA GLY A 36 16.13 9.68 2.69
C GLY A 36 14.66 9.99 2.39
N ARG A 37 14.22 9.89 1.13
CA ARG A 37 12.81 10.09 0.76
C ARG A 37 12.06 8.77 0.75
N TYR A 38 10.90 8.77 1.41
CA TYR A 38 9.99 7.64 1.38
C TYR A 38 9.15 7.64 0.11
N SER A 39 9.04 6.46 -0.51
CA SER A 39 8.10 6.19 -1.60
C SER A 39 7.12 5.11 -1.15
N PHE A 40 5.85 5.31 -1.45
CA PHE A 40 4.77 4.43 -1.04
C PHE A 40 4.12 3.83 -2.28
N SER A 41 3.81 2.53 -2.24
CA SER A 41 3.15 1.81 -3.33
C SER A 41 2.12 0.83 -2.78
N ILE A 42 1.06 0.60 -3.56
CA ILE A 42 0.10 -0.50 -3.32
C ILE A 42 0.25 -1.49 -4.46
N LEU A 43 0.62 -2.72 -4.13
CA LEU A 43 0.87 -3.79 -5.09
C LEU A 43 -0.29 -4.78 -5.06
N HIS A 44 -0.76 -5.25 -6.20
CA HIS A 44 -1.63 -6.44 -6.24
C HIS A 44 -0.84 -7.71 -5.90
N GLU A 45 -1.51 -8.75 -5.43
CA GLU A 45 -0.92 -10.08 -5.23
C GLU A 45 -0.31 -10.67 -6.53
N ALA A 46 -0.80 -10.24 -7.70
CA ALA A 46 -0.19 -10.54 -9.01
C ALA A 46 1.11 -9.76 -9.30
N ASN A 47 1.61 -9.00 -8.32
CA ASN A 47 2.79 -8.13 -8.39
C ASN A 47 2.68 -6.99 -9.42
N GLU A 48 1.44 -6.63 -9.78
CA GLU A 48 1.14 -5.46 -10.59
C GLU A 48 1.04 -4.23 -9.68
N THR A 49 1.85 -3.22 -9.96
CA THR A 49 1.82 -1.95 -9.23
C THR A 49 0.57 -1.18 -9.63
N LEU A 50 -0.36 -0.99 -8.69
CA LEU A 50 -1.48 -0.09 -8.93
C LEU A 50 -1.08 1.34 -8.61
N ALA A 51 -1.57 2.27 -9.44
CA ALA A 51 -1.50 3.69 -9.10
C ALA A 51 -2.24 3.90 -7.77
N ILE A 52 -1.57 4.52 -6.79
CA ILE A 52 -2.22 4.94 -5.55
C ILE A 52 -3.33 5.93 -5.96
N PRO A 53 -4.60 5.67 -5.58
CA PRO A 53 -5.68 6.60 -5.87
C PRO A 53 -5.34 7.97 -5.29
N ALA A 54 -5.30 8.99 -6.16
CA ALA A 54 -5.00 10.36 -5.79
C ALA A 54 -5.97 10.87 -4.70
N LEU A 55 -5.42 11.67 -3.78
CA LEU A 55 -6.09 12.34 -2.68
C LEU A 55 -7.52 12.80 -3.03
N VAL A 56 -8.50 12.28 -2.30
CA VAL A 56 -9.85 12.84 -2.28
C VAL A 56 -9.72 14.25 -1.67
N TYR A 57 -9.85 15.29 -2.49
CA TYR A 57 -10.06 16.64 -1.97
C TYR A 57 -11.39 16.63 -1.21
N GLY A 58 -11.34 16.88 0.10
CA GLY A 58 -12.52 17.05 0.93
C GLY A 58 -13.37 18.22 0.44
N ALA A 59 -14.67 17.98 0.34
CA ALA A 59 -15.71 19.00 0.19
C ALA A 59 -16.21 19.44 1.57
#